data_AF-A0A497PCU0-F1
#
_entry.id   AF-A0A497PCU0-F1
#
_cell.length_a   1.000
_cell.length_b   1.000
_cell.length_c   1.000
_cell.angle_alpha   90.00
_cell.angle_beta   90.00
_cell.angle_gamma   90.00
#
_symmetry.space_group_name_H-M   'P 1'
#
loop_
_entity.id
_entity.type
_entity.pdbx_description
1 polymer ?
#
loop_
_entity_poly.entity_id
_entity_poly.type
_entity_poly.pdbx_seq_one_letter_code
_entity_poly.pdbx_strand_id
1 'polypeptide(L)'
;MNTTDLFRLARALNVPMTQRIMRKSLLIRMLQERLRELPTEEPPALRDPAIVIAGMSKRFGTNVAVRRLNLAVHPGEIVGLVGPNGAGKTTTLRIIAGIIRPTRGRVIVNGHDITRHGIEAKRVIGYVPERPSCYENLKVREYLTFVAKI
;
A
#
# COMPACT_ATOMS: atom_id res chain seq x y z
N MET A 1 -4.25 0.08 24.36
CA MET A 1 -4.11 1.09 23.29
C MET A 1 -3.08 2.13 23.74
N ASN A 2 -1.96 2.26 23.03
CA ASN A 2 -0.89 3.21 23.38
C ASN A 2 -1.25 4.63 22.89
N THR A 3 -0.45 5.63 23.27
CA THR A 3 -0.70 7.04 22.91
C THR A 3 -0.66 7.27 21.39
N THR A 4 0.23 6.59 20.68
CA THR A 4 0.38 6.68 19.21
C THR A 4 -0.82 6.11 18.46
N ASP A 5 -1.41 5.03 18.98
CA ASP A 5 -2.62 4.40 18.42
C ASP A 5 -3.84 5.31 18.63
N LEU A 6 -3.93 5.96 19.79
CA LEU A 6 -5.01 6.89 20.12
C LEU A 6 -5.03 8.11 19.19
N PHE A 7 -3.84 8.65 18.87
CA PHE A 7 -3.72 9.77 17.93
C PHE A 7 -3.97 9.37 16.48
N ARG A 8 -3.56 8.15 16.08
CA ARG A 8 -3.95 7.58 14.78
C ARG A 8 -5.47 7.44 14.67
N LEU A 9 -6.12 6.95 15.73
CA LEU A 9 -7.58 6.85 15.83
C LEU A 9 -8.26 8.21 15.66
N ALA A 10 -7.75 9.24 16.36
CA ALA A 10 -8.33 10.58 16.32
C ALA A 10 -8.24 11.22 14.93
N ARG A 11 -7.09 11.06 14.25
CA ARG A 11 -6.89 11.55 12.89
C ARG A 11 -7.76 10.78 11.89
N ALA A 12 -7.83 9.44 12.01
CA ALA A 12 -8.65 8.59 11.16
C ALA A 12 -10.16 8.93 11.21
N LEU A 13 -10.63 9.34 12.39
CA LEU A 13 -12.04 9.63 12.65
C LEU A 13 -12.42 11.11 12.48
N ASN A 14 -11.52 11.93 11.90
CA ASN A 14 -11.69 13.38 11.80
C ASN A 14 -12.11 14.04 13.12
N VAL A 15 -11.59 13.55 14.26
CA VAL A 15 -11.85 14.17 15.55
C VAL A 15 -11.13 15.53 15.57
N PRO A 16 -11.84 16.64 15.81
CA PRO A 16 -11.24 17.97 15.80
C PRO A 16 -10.22 18.08 16.93
N MET A 17 -8.94 17.97 16.60
CA MET A 17 -7.85 18.19 17.55
C MET A 17 -7.58 19.68 17.66
N THR A 18 -7.98 20.27 18.78
CA THR A 18 -7.64 21.66 19.11
C THR A 18 -6.17 21.77 19.53
N GLN A 19 -5.51 22.91 19.25
CA GLN A 19 -4.10 23.17 19.56
C GLN A 19 -3.78 23.27 21.07
N ARG A 20 -4.75 23.00 21.94
CA ARG A 20 -4.63 23.06 23.40
C ARG A 20 -4.40 21.65 23.95
N ILE A 21 -3.64 21.52 25.04
CA ILE A 21 -3.36 20.22 25.69
C ILE A 21 -4.68 19.51 26.00
N MET A 22 -5.05 18.50 25.21
CA MET A 22 -6.22 17.66 25.45
C MET A 22 -5.91 16.62 26.52
N ARG A 23 -6.80 16.51 27.52
CA ARG A 23 -6.75 15.43 28.51
C ARG A 23 -7.09 14.10 27.83
N LYS A 24 -6.35 13.04 28.15
CA LYS A 24 -6.55 11.68 27.62
C LYS A 24 -8.01 11.20 27.74
N SER A 25 -8.68 11.54 28.84
CA SER A 25 -10.09 11.21 29.07
C SER A 25 -11.06 11.88 28.10
N LEU A 26 -10.79 13.13 27.70
CA LEU A 26 -11.61 13.86 26.73
C LEU A 26 -11.45 13.27 25.34
N LEU A 27 -10.21 12.96 24.93
CA LEU A 27 -9.92 12.32 23.65
C LEU A 27 -10.59 10.95 23.54
N ILE A 28 -10.54 10.14 24.61
CA ILE A 28 -11.23 8.84 24.64
C ILE A 28 -12.75 9.01 24.48
N ARG A 29 -13.38 9.97 25.16
CA ARG A 29 -14.82 10.23 24.99
C ARG A 29 -15.18 10.62 23.56
N MET A 30 -14.45 11.56 22.97
CA MET A 30 -14.69 12.00 21.59
C MET A 30 -14.52 10.85 20.59
N LEU A 31 -13.53 9.98 20.81
CA LEU A 31 -13.34 8.78 20.00
C LEU A 31 -14.50 7.80 20.15
N GLN A 32 -14.99 7.57 21.37
CA GLN A 32 -16.14 6.69 21.65
C GLN A 32 -17.45 7.20 21.04
N GLU A 33 -17.66 8.52 21.00
CA GLU A 33 -18.80 9.13 20.32
C GLU A 33 -18.69 8.93 18.81
N ARG A 34 -17.51 9.18 18.22
CA ARG A 34 -17.30 8.97 16.78
C ARG A 34 -17.37 7.51 16.36
N LEU A 35 -16.82 6.59 17.15
CA LEU A 35 -16.92 5.14 16.91
C LEU A 35 -18.36 4.63 16.88
N ARG A 36 -19.28 5.26 17.63
CA ARG A 36 -20.71 4.91 17.62
C ARG A 36 -21.45 5.34 16.36
N GLU A 37 -20.93 6.35 15.66
CA GLU A 37 -21.54 6.91 14.44
C GLU A 37 -20.92 6.36 13.15
N LEU A 38 -19.91 5.49 13.25
CA LEU A 38 -19.28 4.89 12.06
C LEU A 38 -20.17 3.82 11.43
N PRO A 39 -20.15 3.68 10.10
CA PRO A 39 -20.61 2.46 9.46
C PRO A 39 -19.86 1.24 10.02
N THR A 40 -20.47 0.07 9.98
CA THR A 40 -19.96 -1.19 10.59
C THR A 40 -18.56 -1.61 10.10
N GLU A 41 -18.05 -0.99 9.04
CA GLU A 41 -16.69 -1.19 8.53
C GLU A 41 -15.67 -0.27 9.20
N GLU A 42 -14.57 -0.84 9.70
CA GLU A 42 -13.46 -0.07 10.25
C GLU A 42 -12.91 0.94 9.23
N PRO A 43 -12.71 2.22 9.64
CA PRO A 43 -12.11 3.24 8.79
C PRO A 43 -10.79 2.77 8.18
N PRO A 44 -10.50 3.09 6.91
CA PRO A 44 -9.32 2.57 6.24
C PRO A 44 -7.99 2.96 6.89
N ALA A 45 -7.96 4.12 7.55
CA ALA A 45 -6.80 4.62 8.30
C ALA A 45 -6.52 3.85 9.62
N LEU A 46 -7.43 2.97 10.04
CA LEU A 46 -7.24 2.08 11.19
C LEU A 46 -6.75 0.69 10.80
N ARG A 47 -6.91 0.32 9.52
CA ARG A 47 -6.46 -0.96 9.00
C ARG A 47 -4.95 -0.92 8.79
N ASP A 48 -4.31 -2.07 8.98
CA ASP A 48 -2.89 -2.24 8.63
C ASP A 48 -2.65 -1.83 7.17
N PRO A 49 -1.53 -1.17 6.85
CA PRO A 49 -1.27 -0.74 5.49
C PRO A 49 -1.28 -1.93 4.52
N ALA A 50 -1.99 -1.77 3.41
CA ALA A 50 -2.05 -2.75 2.34
C ALA A 50 -0.68 -2.92 1.66
N ILE A 51 0.10 -1.84 1.55
CA ILE A 51 1.47 -1.87 1.02
C ILE A 51 2.41 -1.18 2.00
N VAL A 52 3.50 -1.84 2.37
CA VAL A 52 4.60 -1.27 3.15
C VAL A 52 5.92 -1.46 2.43
N ILE A 53 6.60 -0.36 2.15
CA ILE A 53 7.95 -0.31 1.57
C ILE A 53 8.90 0.22 2.63
N ALA A 54 9.93 -0.56 2.96
CA ALA A 54 10.93 -0.20 3.97
C ALA A 54 12.34 -0.21 3.37
N GLY A 55 12.90 0.99 3.19
CA GLY A 55 14.27 1.21 2.71
C GLY A 55 14.56 0.65 1.33
N MET A 56 13.54 0.51 0.48
CA MET A 56 13.65 -0.18 -0.81
C MET A 56 14.62 0.55 -1.73
N SER A 57 15.56 -0.19 -2.29
CA SER A 57 16.50 0.32 -3.28
C SER A 57 16.62 -0.66 -4.44
N LYS A 58 16.77 -0.12 -5.66
CA LYS A 58 17.01 -0.91 -6.87
C LYS A 58 18.17 -0.32 -7.66
N ARG A 59 19.14 -1.17 -7.97
CA ARG A 59 20.26 -0.89 -8.86
C ARG A 59 20.24 -1.83 -10.05
N PHE A 60 20.62 -1.30 -11.20
CA PHE A 60 20.90 -2.04 -12.44
C PHE A 60 22.34 -1.73 -12.82
N GLY A 61 23.26 -2.66 -12.52
CA GLY A 61 24.70 -2.38 -12.57
C GLY A 61 25.05 -1.19 -11.66
N THR A 62 25.68 -0.16 -12.24
CA THR A 62 26.06 1.08 -11.54
C THR A 62 24.90 2.07 -11.38
N ASN A 63 23.83 1.95 -12.17
CA ASN A 63 22.71 2.88 -12.17
C ASN A 63 21.74 2.62 -11.00
N VAL A 64 21.40 3.66 -10.25
CA VAL A 64 20.44 3.61 -9.13
C VAL A 64 19.07 4.06 -9.60
N ALA A 65 18.19 3.10 -9.88
CA ALA A 65 16.82 3.39 -10.30
C ALA A 65 15.90 3.80 -9.15
N VAL A 66 16.12 3.25 -7.94
CA VAL A 66 15.36 3.62 -6.72
C VAL A 66 16.32 3.66 -5.54
N ARG A 67 16.25 4.71 -4.72
CA ARG A 67 17.14 4.92 -3.58
C ARG A 67 16.35 5.09 -2.27
N ARG A 68 16.43 4.08 -1.39
CA ARG A 68 15.86 4.07 -0.03
C ARG A 68 14.43 4.61 0.07
N LEU A 69 13.54 4.13 -0.79
CA LEU A 69 12.12 4.48 -0.74
C LEU A 69 11.48 3.90 0.53
N ASN A 70 10.73 4.73 1.26
CA ASN A 70 9.83 4.32 2.32
C ASN A 70 8.43 4.81 1.96
N LEU A 71 7.43 3.92 2.03
CA LEU A 71 6.05 4.22 1.66
C LEU A 71 5.13 3.29 2.45
N ALA A 72 4.02 3.82 2.93
CA ALA A 72 2.90 3.02 3.42
C ALA A 72 1.65 3.47 2.65
N VAL A 73 0.87 2.51 2.16
CA VAL A 73 -0.41 2.75 1.49
C VAL A 73 -1.48 1.97 2.24
N HIS A 74 -2.49 2.65 2.73
CA HIS A 74 -3.61 2.05 3.45
C HIS A 74 -4.67 1.49 2.51
N PRO A 75 -5.49 0.52 2.97
CA PRO A 75 -6.63 0.05 2.20
C PRO A 75 -7.50 1.22 1.71
N GLY A 76 -7.99 1.15 0.47
CA GLY A 76 -8.85 2.20 -0.10
C GLY A 76 -8.15 3.50 -0.50
N GLU A 77 -6.85 3.67 -0.22
CA GLU A 77 -6.10 4.84 -0.69
C GLU A 77 -5.79 4.77 -2.19
N ILE A 78 -5.96 5.91 -2.86
CA ILE A 78 -5.53 6.11 -4.25
C ILE A 78 -4.25 6.94 -4.22
N VAL A 79 -3.13 6.35 -4.67
CA VAL A 79 -1.82 6.98 -4.63
C VAL A 79 -1.26 7.16 -6.03
N GLY A 80 -0.90 8.40 -6.38
CA GLY A 80 -0.21 8.72 -7.63
C GLY A 80 1.30 8.79 -7.44
N LEU A 81 2.06 7.99 -8.20
CA LEU A 81 3.53 8.10 -8.25
C LEU A 81 3.95 8.98 -9.44
N VAL A 82 4.37 10.21 -9.17
CA VAL A 82 4.66 11.24 -10.18
C VAL A 82 6.14 11.60 -10.20
N GLY A 83 6.67 11.92 -11.38
CA GLY A 83 8.06 12.32 -11.59
C GLY A 83 8.48 12.21 -13.06
N PRO A 84 9.67 12.69 -13.45
CA PRO A 84 10.15 12.63 -14.83
C PRO A 84 10.45 11.19 -15.28
N ASN A 85 10.67 11.01 -16.59
CA ASN A 85 11.13 9.72 -17.13
C ASN A 85 12.47 9.34 -16.51
N GLY A 86 12.64 8.05 -16.18
CA GLY A 86 13.83 7.56 -15.48
C GLY A 86 13.83 7.76 -13.95
N ALA A 87 12.86 8.46 -13.36
CA ALA A 87 12.78 8.67 -11.90
C ALA A 87 12.51 7.40 -11.06
N GLY A 88 12.41 6.22 -11.71
CA GLY A 88 12.18 4.96 -11.02
C GLY A 88 10.72 4.55 -10.85
N LYS A 89 9.75 5.29 -11.40
CA LYS A 89 8.30 5.01 -11.23
C LYS A 89 7.91 3.59 -11.63
N THR A 90 8.16 3.22 -12.88
CA THR A 90 7.89 1.89 -13.41
C THR A 90 8.70 0.82 -12.70
N THR A 91 9.91 1.15 -12.24
CA THR A 91 10.74 0.23 -11.45
C THR A 91 10.09 -0.06 -10.10
N THR A 92 9.64 0.98 -9.37
CA THR A 92 8.91 0.85 -8.11
C THR A 92 7.66 0.01 -8.26
N LEU A 93 6.82 0.29 -9.26
CA LEU A 93 5.59 -0.46 -9.50
C LEU A 93 5.86 -1.94 -9.84
N ARG A 94 6.88 -2.23 -10.67
CA ARG A 94 7.27 -3.62 -10.99
C ARG A 94 7.86 -4.36 -9.80
N ILE A 95 8.50 -3.66 -8.86
CA ILE A 95 8.94 -4.27 -7.60
C ILE A 95 7.73 -4.61 -6.74
N ILE A 96 6.80 -3.67 -6.52
CA ILE A 96 5.58 -3.91 -5.74
C ILE A 96 4.80 -5.10 -6.31
N ALA A 97 4.65 -5.18 -7.63
CA ALA A 97 4.00 -6.29 -8.33
C ALA A 97 4.78 -7.63 -8.28
N GLY A 98 5.96 -7.67 -7.65
CA GLY A 98 6.78 -8.88 -7.56
C GLY A 98 7.41 -9.34 -8.88
N ILE A 99 7.40 -8.49 -9.92
CA ILE A 99 7.96 -8.80 -11.26
C ILE A 99 9.48 -8.71 -11.23
N ILE A 100 10.03 -7.77 -10.47
CA ILE A 100 11.48 -7.65 -10.25
C ILE A 100 11.78 -7.56 -8.77
N ARG A 101 12.91 -8.13 -8.34
CA ARG A 101 13.34 -8.05 -6.95
C ARG A 101 14.03 -6.72 -6.65
N PRO A 102 13.82 -6.13 -5.46
CA PRO A 102 14.64 -5.02 -4.99
C PRO A 102 16.10 -5.49 -4.79
N THR A 103 17.05 -4.57 -4.87
CA THR A 103 18.45 -4.86 -4.52
C THR A 103 18.65 -4.88 -3.00
N ARG A 104 17.94 -4.00 -2.28
CA ARG A 104 17.92 -3.91 -0.81
C ARG A 104 16.55 -3.45 -0.33
N GLY A 105 16.28 -3.65 0.96
CA GLY A 105 15.02 -3.29 1.60
C GLY A 105 13.96 -4.36 1.42
N ARG A 106 12.76 -4.07 1.90
CA ARG A 106 11.61 -5.00 1.89
C ARG A 106 10.36 -4.31 1.39
N VAL A 107 9.49 -5.11 0.77
CA VAL A 107 8.15 -4.71 0.37
C VAL A 107 7.18 -5.77 0.86
N ILE A 108 6.17 -5.35 1.61
CA ILE A 108 5.12 -6.18 2.18
C ILE A 108 3.81 -5.75 1.54
N VAL A 109 3.02 -6.72 1.06
CA VAL A 109 1.69 -6.47 0.51
C VAL A 109 0.69 -7.38 1.21
N ASN A 110 -0.32 -6.78 1.85
CA ASN A 110 -1.31 -7.46 2.70
C ASN A 110 -0.68 -8.50 3.64
N GLY A 111 0.40 -8.12 4.33
CA GLY A 111 1.14 -8.99 5.24
C GLY A 111 2.16 -9.94 4.58
N HIS A 112 2.18 -10.06 3.25
CA HIS A 112 3.11 -10.94 2.54
C HIS A 112 4.36 -10.19 2.05
N ASP A 113 5.54 -10.58 2.52
CA ASP A 113 6.81 -10.07 1.98
C ASP A 113 7.04 -10.60 0.55
N ILE A 114 7.09 -9.72 -0.45
CA ILE A 114 7.21 -10.10 -1.87
C ILE A 114 8.49 -10.89 -2.19
N THR A 115 9.54 -10.73 -1.37
CA THR A 115 10.84 -11.35 -1.60
C THR A 115 10.90 -12.77 -1.05
N ARG A 116 10.05 -13.08 -0.06
CA ARG A 116 9.98 -14.39 0.61
C ARG A 116 8.74 -15.20 0.21
N HIS A 117 7.59 -14.54 0.15
CA HIS A 117 6.25 -15.12 -0.11
C HIS A 117 5.67 -14.53 -1.40
N GLY A 118 6.44 -14.68 -2.48
CA GLY A 118 6.13 -14.01 -3.74
C GLY A 118 4.84 -14.50 -4.39
N ILE A 119 4.40 -15.74 -4.14
CA ILE A 119 3.17 -16.29 -4.75
C ILE A 119 1.94 -15.70 -4.05
N GLU A 120 1.95 -15.73 -2.73
CA GLU A 120 0.89 -15.21 -1.86
C GLU A 120 0.70 -13.71 -2.08
N ALA A 121 1.81 -12.96 -2.13
CA ALA A 121 1.75 -11.53 -2.43
C ALA A 121 1.17 -11.25 -3.83
N LYS A 122 1.52 -12.05 -4.85
CA LYS A 122 1.01 -11.85 -6.21
C LYS A 122 -0.48 -12.15 -6.34
N ARG A 123 -1.02 -13.11 -5.57
CA ARG A 123 -2.46 -13.44 -5.57
C ARG A 123 -3.36 -12.29 -5.13
N VAL A 124 -2.81 -11.36 -4.36
CA VAL A 124 -3.55 -10.20 -3.81
C VAL A 124 -3.18 -8.89 -4.52
N ILE A 125 -2.47 -8.95 -5.65
CA ILE A 125 -2.05 -7.78 -6.44
C ILE A 125 -2.53 -7.92 -7.88
N GLY A 126 -3.26 -6.91 -8.36
CA GLY A 126 -3.45 -6.67 -9.78
C GLY A 126 -2.36 -5.75 -10.32
N TYR A 127 -1.71 -6.11 -11.42
CA TYR A 127 -0.75 -5.26 -12.11
C TYR A 127 -1.12 -5.10 -13.59
N VAL A 128 -1.31 -3.86 -14.02
CA VAL A 128 -1.53 -3.51 -15.42
C VAL A 128 -0.27 -2.78 -15.94
N PRO A 129 0.48 -3.37 -16.87
CA PRO A 129 1.65 -2.72 -17.45
C PRO A 129 1.26 -1.57 -18.39
N GLU A 130 2.18 -0.64 -18.61
CA GLU A 130 2.02 0.46 -19.57
C GLU A 130 1.72 -0.03 -20.99
N ARG A 131 2.34 -1.15 -21.38
CA ARG A 131 2.06 -1.85 -22.63
C ARG A 131 1.57 -3.27 -22.31
N PRO A 132 0.26 -3.53 -22.33
CA PRO A 132 -0.26 -4.87 -22.15
C PRO A 132 0.09 -5.74 -23.35
N SER A 133 0.63 -6.92 -23.09
CA SER A 133 0.81 -7.96 -24.10
C SER A 133 -0.48 -8.78 -24.18
N CYS A 134 -1.17 -8.71 -25.32
CA CYS A 134 -2.35 -9.51 -25.60
C CYS A 134 -1.96 -10.87 -26.19
N TYR A 135 -2.71 -11.91 -25.85
CA TYR A 135 -2.59 -13.21 -26.50
C TYR A 135 -3.47 -13.21 -27.74
N GLU A 136 -2.86 -13.08 -28.92
CA GLU A 136 -3.58 -12.95 -30.20
C GLU A 136 -4.53 -14.12 -30.48
N ASN A 137 -4.20 -15.30 -29.95
CA ASN A 137 -4.98 -16.52 -30.14
C ASN A 137 -6.09 -16.73 -29.10
N LEU A 138 -6.31 -15.79 -28.19
CA LEU A 138 -7.35 -15.89 -27.15
C LEU A 138 -8.45 -14.85 -27.34
N LYS A 139 -9.71 -15.27 -27.25
CA LYS A 139 -10.83 -14.34 -27.09
C LYS A 139 -10.73 -13.66 -25.72
N VAL A 140 -11.33 -12.47 -25.59
CA VAL A 140 -11.36 -11.69 -24.34
C VAL A 140 -11.77 -12.55 -23.13
N ARG A 141 -12.88 -13.31 -23.24
CA ARG A 141 -13.36 -14.18 -22.16
C ARG A 141 -12.36 -15.28 -21.78
N GLU A 142 -11.61 -15.80 -22.76
CA GLU A 142 -10.66 -16.89 -22.58
C GLU A 142 -9.42 -16.37 -21.86
N TYR A 143 -8.96 -15.18 -22.23
CA TYR A 143 -7.91 -14.47 -21.51
C TYR A 143 -8.30 -14.16 -20.06
N LEU A 144 -9.48 -13.58 -19.82
CA LEU A 144 -9.94 -13.26 -18.47
C LEU A 144 -10.08 -14.52 -17.60
N THR A 145 -10.63 -15.60 -18.18
CA THR A 145 -10.74 -16.89 -17.49
C THR A 145 -9.36 -17.48 -17.19
N PHE A 146 -8.41 -17.35 -18.11
CA PHE A 146 -7.03 -17.80 -17.93
C PHE A 146 -6.36 -17.05 -16.77
N VAL A 147 -6.46 -15.71 -16.73
CA VAL A 147 -5.89 -14.89 -15.66
C VAL A 147 -6.54 -15.19 -14.30
N ALA A 148 -7.86 -15.41 -14.26
CA ALA A 148 -8.60 -15.68 -13.02
C ALA A 148 -8.31 -17.07 -12.40
N LYS A 149 -7.69 -18.00 -13.14
CA LYS A 149 -7.31 -19.33 -12.64
C LYS A 149 -5.97 -19.36 -11.90
N ILE A 150 -5.26 -18.24 -11.84
CA ILE A 150 -3.89 -18.13 -11.27
C ILE A 150 -3.95 -17.71 -9.80
#